data_AF-W2SP94-F1
#
_entry.id   AF-W2SP94-F1
#
_cell.length_a   1.000
_cell.length_b   1.000
_cell.length_c   1.000
_cell.angle_alpha   90.00
_cell.angle_beta   90.00
_cell.angle_gamma   90.00
#
_symmetry.space_group_name_H-M   'P 1'
#
loop_
_entity.id
_entity.type
_entity.pdbx_description
1 polymer ?
#
loop_
_entity_poly.entity_id
_entity_poly.type
_entity_poly.pdbx_seq_one_letter_code
_entity_poly.pdbx_strand_id
1 'polypeptide(L)'
;MTTKTIHGNSQFQKPSSLRWTWKSPGGGYRNEIDHIIVNKRFCLTDVAIVPKFYTGSDHRLLRGRFSFTRRAEKAAKFRGINPRTIINWDPFAALAGFWEDSAMDDIDEECDRHVEHLHDCAKKAESSKTTKRRLPLENP
;
A
#
# COMPACT_ATOMS: atom_id res chain seq x y z
N MET A 1 21.19 17.67 -8.19
CA MET A 1 20.33 16.63 -8.80
C MET A 1 18.90 16.91 -8.41
N THR A 2 18.00 17.18 -9.36
CA THR A 2 16.59 17.49 -9.09
C THR A 2 15.84 16.17 -8.87
N THR A 3 15.45 15.87 -7.64
CA THR A 3 14.57 14.73 -7.36
C THR A 3 13.15 15.09 -7.80
N LYS A 4 12.63 14.40 -8.81
CA LYS A 4 11.25 14.61 -9.27
C LYS A 4 10.30 14.00 -8.26
N THR A 5 9.43 14.83 -7.68
CA THR A 5 8.30 14.38 -6.85
C THR A 5 7.27 13.70 -7.73
N ILE A 6 6.82 12.51 -7.33
CA ILE A 6 5.85 11.70 -8.05
C ILE A 6 4.58 11.63 -7.20
N HIS A 7 3.45 12.07 -7.77
CA HIS A 7 2.15 11.92 -7.16
C HIS A 7 1.61 10.52 -7.45
N GLY A 8 1.60 9.66 -6.43
CA GLY A 8 1.29 8.24 -6.52
C GLY A 8 -0.14 7.96 -6.98
N ASN A 9 -1.13 8.70 -6.46
CA ASN A 9 -2.51 8.44 -6.82
C ASN A 9 -2.82 8.74 -8.30
N SER A 10 -2.08 9.66 -8.93
CA SER A 10 -2.19 9.93 -10.38
C SER A 10 -1.41 8.95 -11.25
N GLN A 11 -0.58 8.07 -10.68
CA GLN A 11 0.19 7.10 -11.47
C GLN A 11 -0.66 5.91 -11.91
N PHE A 12 -1.58 5.46 -11.06
CA PHE A 12 -2.33 4.23 -11.25
C PHE A 12 -3.77 4.52 -11.68
N GLN A 13 -4.21 3.86 -12.74
CA GLN A 13 -5.61 3.95 -13.17
C GLN A 13 -6.50 3.21 -12.15
N LYS A 14 -7.62 3.84 -11.80
CA LYS A 14 -8.59 3.32 -10.83
C LYS A 14 -10.01 3.49 -11.36
N PRO A 15 -10.92 2.55 -11.07
CA PRO A 15 -12.35 2.79 -11.25
C PRO A 15 -12.78 4.07 -10.51
N SER A 16 -13.67 4.85 -11.13
CA SER A 16 -14.16 6.12 -10.55
C SER A 16 -14.77 5.94 -9.16
N SER A 17 -15.47 4.83 -8.93
CA SER A 17 -16.06 4.44 -7.64
C SER A 17 -15.03 4.27 -6.52
N LEU A 18 -13.79 3.86 -6.86
CA LEU A 18 -12.69 3.59 -5.93
C LEU A 18 -11.67 4.74 -5.87
N ARG A 19 -11.96 5.90 -6.48
CA ARG A 19 -10.98 6.99 -6.56
C ARG A 19 -10.97 7.94 -5.36
N TRP A 20 -12.15 8.31 -4.85
CA TRP A 20 -12.28 9.26 -3.75
C TRP A 20 -11.70 8.73 -2.43
N THR A 21 -11.24 9.58 -1.53
CA THR A 21 -10.71 9.16 -0.21
C THR A 21 -11.56 9.71 0.92
N TRP A 22 -12.41 10.69 0.64
CA TRP A 22 -13.26 11.35 1.62
C TRP A 22 -14.67 11.62 1.09
N LYS A 23 -15.65 11.58 1.99
CA LYS A 23 -17.06 11.89 1.74
C LYS A 23 -17.52 13.03 2.64
N SER A 24 -18.25 14.00 2.09
CA SER A 24 -18.75 15.14 2.88
C SER A 24 -19.78 14.71 3.96
N PRO A 25 -19.95 15.51 5.02
CA PRO A 25 -21.13 15.44 5.86
C PRO A 25 -22.40 15.51 4.99
N GLY A 26 -23.37 14.61 5.24
CA GLY A 26 -24.57 14.46 4.41
C GLY A 26 -24.37 13.72 3.07
N GLY A 27 -23.13 13.41 2.68
CA GLY A 27 -22.82 12.51 1.58
C GLY A 27 -23.02 13.01 0.16
N GLY A 28 -23.29 14.31 -0.02
CA GLY A 28 -23.47 14.95 -1.32
C GLY A 28 -22.19 15.03 -2.16
N TYR A 29 -21.03 15.05 -1.54
CA TYR A 29 -19.74 15.17 -2.23
C TYR A 29 -18.78 14.05 -1.86
N ARG A 30 -17.93 13.66 -2.82
CA ARG A 30 -16.83 12.72 -2.62
C ARG A 30 -15.59 13.22 -3.34
N ASN A 31 -14.50 13.41 -2.61
CA ASN A 31 -13.26 13.99 -3.12
C ASN A 31 -12.07 13.07 -2.82
N GLU A 32 -11.03 13.22 -3.62
CA GLU A 32 -9.71 12.63 -3.37
C GLU A 32 -8.86 13.70 -2.65
N ILE A 33 -8.66 13.55 -1.34
CA ILE A 33 -7.90 14.50 -0.50
C ILE A 33 -6.70 13.85 0.22
N ASP A 34 -6.72 12.52 0.39
CA ASP A 34 -5.58 11.75 0.88
C ASP A 34 -4.68 11.30 -0.28
N HIS A 35 -3.38 11.58 -0.18
CA HIS A 35 -2.41 11.37 -1.26
C HIS A 35 -1.13 10.70 -0.78
N ILE A 36 -0.58 9.80 -1.61
CA ILE A 36 0.76 9.23 -1.42
C ILE A 36 1.72 9.89 -2.41
N ILE A 37 2.81 10.45 -1.89
CA ILE A 37 3.83 11.16 -2.67
C ILE A 37 5.18 10.47 -2.44
N VAL A 38 5.92 10.22 -3.52
CA VAL A 38 7.26 9.60 -3.44
C VAL A 38 8.28 10.40 -4.23
N ASN A 39 9.53 10.42 -3.76
CA ASN A 39 10.66 11.03 -4.48
C ASN A 39 11.55 10.00 -5.18
N LYS A 40 11.30 8.70 -4.94
CA LYS A 40 12.07 7.60 -5.51
C LYS A 40 11.29 6.97 -6.64
N ARG A 41 11.78 7.13 -7.87
CA ARG A 41 11.18 6.48 -9.04
C ARG A 41 11.22 4.96 -8.84
N PHE A 42 10.17 4.28 -9.28
CA PHE A 42 10.03 2.82 -9.26
C PHE A 42 9.87 2.16 -7.88
N CYS A 43 9.77 2.94 -6.80
CA CYS A 43 9.53 2.38 -5.47
C CYS A 43 8.05 2.10 -5.20
N LEU A 44 7.15 2.85 -5.82
CA LEU A 44 5.70 2.72 -5.64
C LEU A 44 5.14 1.90 -6.80
N THR A 45 4.50 0.78 -6.49
CA THR A 45 4.07 -0.20 -7.50
C THR A 45 2.57 -0.32 -7.61
N ASP A 46 1.83 0.18 -6.62
CA ASP A 46 0.38 0.33 -6.67
C ASP A 46 -0.09 1.31 -5.57
N VAL A 47 -1.18 2.02 -5.84
CA VAL A 47 -1.91 2.85 -4.87
C VAL A 47 -3.38 2.59 -5.10
N ALA A 48 -4.12 2.17 -4.07
CA ALA A 48 -5.54 1.86 -4.19
C ALA A 48 -6.28 2.13 -2.87
N ILE A 49 -7.61 2.26 -2.96
CA ILE A 49 -8.47 2.26 -1.77
C ILE A 49 -8.71 0.82 -1.37
N VAL A 50 -8.84 0.57 -0.06
CA VAL A 50 -9.28 -0.70 0.50
C VAL A 50 -10.80 -0.67 0.67
N PRO A 51 -11.60 -1.33 -0.18
CA PRO A 51 -13.07 -1.25 -0.14
C PRO A 51 -13.67 -1.86 1.12
N LYS A 52 -13.18 -3.03 1.55
CA LYS A 52 -13.76 -3.79 2.68
C LYS A 52 -13.59 -3.12 4.04
N PHE A 53 -12.63 -2.21 4.18
CA PHE A 53 -12.31 -1.57 5.46
C PHE A 53 -13.17 -0.32 5.71
N TYR A 54 -14.45 -0.53 5.99
CA TYR A 54 -15.39 0.55 6.35
C TYR A 54 -15.50 0.71 7.87
N THR A 55 -14.76 1.65 8.44
CA THR A 55 -14.73 1.91 9.90
C THR A 55 -15.85 2.83 10.39
N GLY A 56 -16.82 3.17 9.53
CA GLY A 56 -17.80 4.23 9.82
C GLY A 56 -17.21 5.65 9.71
N SER A 57 -15.95 5.77 9.31
CA SER A 57 -15.31 7.05 8.99
C SER A 57 -15.86 7.62 7.68
N ASP A 58 -15.83 8.95 7.56
CA ASP A 58 -16.03 9.65 6.30
C ASP A 58 -14.82 9.55 5.35
N HIS A 59 -13.68 9.06 5.87
CA HIS A 59 -12.49 8.69 5.09
C HIS A 59 -12.45 7.20 4.74
N ARG A 60 -11.87 6.90 3.57
CA ARG A 60 -11.51 5.55 3.12
C ARG A 60 -10.04 5.30 3.28
N LEU A 61 -9.70 4.06 3.61
CA LEU A 61 -8.30 3.65 3.77
C LEU A 61 -7.58 3.64 2.41
N LEU A 62 -6.47 4.37 2.32
CA LEU A 62 -5.59 4.43 1.15
C LEU A 62 -4.35 3.56 1.36
N ARG A 63 -4.10 2.61 0.45
CA ARG A 63 -2.99 1.64 0.53
C ARG A 63 -1.98 1.87 -0.58
N GLY A 64 -0.73 2.12 -0.23
CA GLY A 64 0.40 2.13 -1.17
C GLY A 64 1.25 0.88 -1.05
N ARG A 65 1.57 0.23 -2.17
CA ARG A 65 2.52 -0.89 -2.22
C ARG A 65 3.89 -0.38 -2.63
N PHE A 66 4.88 -0.67 -1.80
CA PHE A 66 6.25 -0.22 -2.00
C PHE A 66 7.18 -1.41 -2.25
N SER A 67 8.10 -1.26 -3.20
CA SER A 67 9.17 -2.22 -3.48
C SER A 67 10.51 -1.50 -3.55
N PHE A 68 11.44 -1.92 -2.69
CA PHE A 68 12.75 -1.29 -2.55
C PHE A 68 13.89 -2.21 -3.02
N THR A 69 13.64 -3.02 -4.06
CA THR A 69 14.67 -3.97 -4.52
C THR A 69 15.78 -3.26 -5.32
N ARG A 70 17.04 -3.44 -4.90
CA ARG A 70 18.23 -2.88 -5.56
C ARG A 70 18.33 -3.29 -7.05
N ARG A 71 17.80 -4.47 -7.40
CA ARG A 71 17.75 -4.99 -8.78
C ARG A 71 16.73 -4.25 -9.65
N ALA A 72 15.49 -4.05 -9.18
CA ALA A 72 14.48 -3.32 -9.93
C ALA A 72 14.88 -1.86 -10.14
N GLU A 73 15.46 -1.22 -9.12
CA GLU A 73 15.97 0.15 -9.24
C GLU A 73 17.11 0.26 -10.25
N LYS A 74 18.04 -0.72 -10.29
CA LYS A 74 19.09 -0.76 -11.31
C LYS A 74 18.49 -0.98 -12.70
N ALA A 75 17.65 -2.00 -12.88
CA ALA A 75 17.03 -2.32 -14.17
C ALA A 75 16.23 -1.14 -14.74
N ALA A 76 15.49 -0.43 -13.88
CA ALA A 76 14.68 0.71 -14.29
C ALA A 76 15.50 1.98 -14.57
N LYS A 77 16.68 2.14 -13.95
CA LYS A 77 17.66 3.20 -14.27
C LYS A 77 18.35 2.98 -15.63
N PHE A 78 18.61 1.72 -16.01
CA PHE A 78 19.28 1.39 -17.27
C PHE A 78 18.40 1.55 -18.52
N ARG A 79 17.07 1.60 -18.38
CA ARG A 79 16.15 1.68 -19.54
C ARG A 79 15.95 3.08 -20.13
N GLY A 80 16.73 4.09 -19.74
CA GLY A 80 16.80 5.38 -20.44
C GLY A 80 15.47 6.09 -20.69
N ILE A 81 14.45 5.89 -19.83
CA ILE A 81 13.11 6.47 -20.07
C ILE A 81 13.12 7.95 -19.67
N ASN A 82 13.13 8.79 -20.72
CA ASN A 82 13.16 10.25 -20.70
C ASN A 82 12.10 10.82 -19.72
N PRO A 83 12.48 11.66 -18.74
CA PRO A 83 11.57 12.09 -17.66
C PRO A 83 10.43 13.05 -18.08
N ARG A 84 10.36 13.46 -19.35
CA ARG A 84 9.39 14.43 -19.89
C ARG A 84 8.18 13.82 -20.58
N THR A 85 8.22 12.55 -20.93
CA THR A 85 7.08 11.87 -21.54
C THR A 85 6.15 11.38 -20.43
N ILE A 86 4.85 11.63 -20.56
CA ILE A 86 3.80 10.89 -19.85
C ILE A 86 4.23 9.42 -19.92
N ILE A 87 4.43 8.79 -18.76
CA ILE A 87 4.95 7.42 -18.68
C ILE A 87 3.93 6.57 -19.42
N ASN A 88 4.24 6.19 -20.66
CA ASN A 88 3.54 5.08 -21.29
C ASN A 88 3.84 3.88 -20.39
N TRP A 89 2.80 3.27 -19.84
CA TRP A 89 2.88 2.15 -18.92
C TRP A 89 3.13 0.83 -19.64
N ASP A 90 3.10 0.75 -20.97
CA ASP A 90 3.39 -0.47 -21.74
C ASP A 90 4.75 -1.12 -21.39
N PRO A 91 5.87 -0.37 -21.24
CA PRO A 91 7.14 -0.93 -20.81
C PRO A 91 7.14 -1.36 -19.34
N PHE A 92 6.20 -0.84 -18.54
CA PHE A 92 5.96 -1.25 -17.16
C PHE A 92 5.06 -2.48 -17.09
N ALA A 93 4.08 -2.63 -17.99
CA ALA A 93 3.28 -3.84 -18.14
C ALA A 93 4.17 -5.04 -18.47
N ALA A 94 5.17 -4.85 -19.36
CA ALA A 94 6.18 -5.88 -19.65
C ALA A 94 7.09 -6.22 -18.45
N LEU A 95 7.31 -5.27 -17.52
CA LEU A 95 8.08 -5.50 -16.28
C LEU A 95 7.20 -6.04 -15.15
N ALA A 96 5.91 -5.66 -15.13
CA ALA A 96 4.88 -6.18 -14.26
C ALA A 96 4.61 -7.65 -14.58
N GLY A 97 4.68 -8.06 -15.85
CA GLY A 97 4.70 -9.47 -16.27
C GLY A 97 5.85 -10.30 -15.70
N PHE A 98 6.94 -9.67 -15.25
CA PHE A 98 8.01 -10.33 -14.48
C PHE A 98 7.71 -10.39 -12.97
N TRP A 99 6.79 -9.56 -12.48
CA TRP A 99 6.29 -9.53 -11.11
C TRP A 99 4.96 -10.31 -10.98
N GLU A 100 4.45 -10.81 -12.11
CA GLU A 100 3.20 -11.52 -12.29
C GLU A 100 3.36 -12.99 -11.90
N ASP A 101 3.73 -13.20 -10.63
CA ASP A 101 3.47 -14.45 -9.92
C ASP A 101 2.69 -14.20 -8.61
N SER A 102 2.35 -12.93 -8.32
CA SER A 102 1.14 -12.60 -7.60
C SER A 102 0.24 -11.89 -8.59
N ALA A 103 -0.70 -12.63 -9.20
CA ALA A 103 -1.90 -12.04 -9.79
C ALA A 103 -2.41 -10.93 -8.85
N MET A 104 -3.08 -9.90 -9.38
CA MET A 104 -3.69 -8.85 -8.56
C MET A 104 -4.32 -9.44 -7.29
N ASP A 105 -3.56 -9.45 -6.19
CA ASP A 105 -4.07 -9.93 -4.92
C ASP A 105 -5.26 -9.02 -4.69
N ASP A 106 -6.45 -9.62 -4.59
CA ASP A 106 -7.63 -8.86 -4.25
C ASP A 106 -7.26 -8.06 -3.00
N ILE A 107 -7.34 -6.73 -3.08
CA ILE A 107 -6.94 -5.85 -1.99
C ILE A 107 -7.71 -6.24 -0.72
N ASP A 108 -8.94 -6.74 -0.89
CA ASP A 108 -9.74 -7.24 0.20
C ASP A 108 -9.16 -8.54 0.79
N GLU A 109 -8.63 -9.46 -0.03
CA GLU A 109 -7.93 -10.66 0.43
C GLU A 109 -6.57 -10.32 1.09
N GLU A 110 -5.81 -9.39 0.51
CA GLU A 110 -4.59 -8.85 1.13
C GLU A 110 -4.92 -8.31 2.53
N CYS A 111 -6.03 -7.58 2.67
CA CYS A 111 -6.47 -7.04 3.95
C CYS A 111 -6.94 -8.11 4.93
N ASP A 112 -7.68 -9.13 4.47
CA ASP A 112 -8.11 -10.24 5.32
C ASP A 112 -6.92 -10.97 5.94
N ARG A 113 -5.90 -11.29 5.13
CA ARG A 113 -4.66 -11.90 5.63
C ARG A 113 -3.95 -11.03 6.66
N HIS A 114 -3.92 -9.72 6.46
CA HIS A 114 -3.35 -8.80 7.45
C HIS A 114 -4.14 -8.80 8.76
N VAL A 115 -5.47 -8.82 8.69
CA VAL A 115 -6.35 -8.88 9.88
C VAL A 115 -6.14 -10.18 10.64
N GLU A 116 -6.09 -11.33 9.96
CA GLU A 116 -5.80 -12.63 10.56
C GLU A 116 -4.43 -12.62 11.27
N HIS A 117 -3.40 -12.09 10.61
CA HIS A 117 -2.07 -12.00 11.19
C HIS A 117 -2.04 -11.13 12.46
N LEU A 118 -2.77 -10.01 12.46
CA LEU A 118 -2.90 -9.15 13.64
C LEU A 118 -3.59 -9.88 14.80
N HIS A 119 -4.62 -10.68 14.53
CA HIS A 119 -5.28 -11.51 15.54
C HIS A 119 -4.32 -12.55 16.13
N ASP A 120 -3.51 -13.21 15.31
CA ASP A 120 -2.51 -14.18 15.78
C ASP A 120 -1.43 -13.51 16.62
N CYS A 121 -0.96 -12.33 16.22
CA CYS A 121 -0.04 -11.51 17.01
C CYS A 121 -0.64 -11.14 18.36
N ALA A 122 -1.92 -10.73 18.41
CA ALA A 122 -2.61 -10.39 19.65
C ALA A 122 -2.72 -11.60 20.59
N LYS A 123 -3.16 -12.76 20.08
CA LYS A 123 -3.23 -14.02 20.85
C LYS A 123 -1.87 -14.41 21.44
N LYS A 124 -0.79 -14.32 20.64
CA LYS A 124 0.59 -14.59 21.10
C LYS A 124 1.03 -13.60 22.17
N ALA A 125 0.67 -12.32 22.05
CA ALA A 125 0.98 -11.32 23.05
C ALA A 125 0.25 -11.59 24.38
N GLU A 126 -1.00 -12.02 24.36
CA GLU A 126 -1.77 -12.38 25.57
C GLU A 126 -1.24 -13.62 26.28
N SER A 127 -0.87 -14.67 25.53
CA SER A 127 -0.28 -15.88 26.12
C SER A 127 1.07 -15.58 26.78
N SER A 128 1.87 -14.68 26.20
CA SER A 128 3.15 -14.26 26.77
C SER A 128 3.02 -13.52 28.12
N LYS A 129 1.94 -12.74 28.31
CA LYS A 129 1.64 -12.05 29.58
C LYS A 129 1.28 -13.04 30.70
N THR A 130 0.59 -14.13 30.35
CA THR A 130 0.20 -15.17 31.30
C THR A 130 1.41 -15.95 31.82
N THR A 131 2.41 -16.20 30.97
CA THR A 131 3.64 -16.91 31.37
C THR A 131 4.53 -16.07 32.29
N LYS A 132 4.66 -14.76 32.07
CA LYS A 132 5.48 -13.88 32.93
C LYS A 132 4.92 -13.68 34.34
N ARG A 133 3.61 -13.83 34.54
CA ARG A 133 2.97 -13.75 35.87
C ARG A 133 3.17 -14.99 36.75
N ARG A 134 3.69 -16.10 36.20
CA ARG A 134 3.83 -17.39 36.91
C ARG A 134 5.23 -17.69 37.43
N LEU A 135 6.20 -16.79 37.27
CA LEU A 135 7.53 -16.99 37.88
C LEU A 135 7.43 -16.73 39.39
N PRO A 136 7.85 -17.68 40.26
CA PRO A 136 7.85 -17.47 41.70
C PRO A 136 8.89 -16.39 42.05
N LEU A 137 8.52 -15.52 42.98
CA LEU A 137 9.47 -14.66 43.68
C LEU A 137 10.34 -15.58 44.55
N GLU A 138 11.55 -15.91 44.09
CA GLU A 138 12.57 -16.47 44.99
C GLU A 138 12.95 -15.37 45.98
N ASN A 139 12.49 -15.52 47.22
CA ASN A 139 12.96 -14.73 48.34
C ASN A 139 14.22 -15.40 48.94
N PRO A 140 15.20 -14.62 49.40
CA PRO A 140 16.47 -15.11 49.96
C PRO A 140 16.32 -15.84 51.29
#